data_AF-A0A2I1K1T3-F1
#
_entry.id   AF-A0A2I1K1T3-F1
#
_cell.length_a   1.000
_cell.length_b   1.000
_cell.length_c   1.000
_cell.angle_alpha   90.00
_cell.angle_beta   90.00
_cell.angle_gamma   90.00
#
_symmetry.space_group_name_H-M   'P 1'
#
loop_
_entity.id
_entity.type
_entity.pdbx_description
1 polymer ?
#
loop_
_entity_poly.entity_id
_entity_poly.type
_entity_poly.pdbx_seq_one_letter_code
_entity_poly.pdbx_strand_id
1 'polypeptide(L)'
;MKKRMIFTALAAAIVINPIALNPMPLNQVMAVQQNEQQELVALGASLDPASAQQTLALLGAQQVPQSNILYVNGDMINRYLQDGSNESTQVLSSAYIQQMPEGYGVQVQIVTPQNITVVRPLTYQNAAITAGARNVNIRIATVAPVTGEGALTGVYALLEQQGQAVNTHDVQVAQSEINLVNQIEQEATVSNEVANNAVADIKTQIVQATQEQQMSGNQINAEGDVTLTQEQITNIVNNIINEYQITNQVVIEQLNVYAQDFSKTEAAQNADTIQQLEMSMTEDWKDILPNLNKGLTADEILSEERLDFNDETQYHPILQKFAEAFYDRVGQGELINDIYSDTFIYELIVDAVPTQEKEALNQLRTKMYQYQAGQLDEVMAENEMTTGYGSVKEAWEAQLQTVEDLNMMDPVQSEIIRRLAIATGRAPQVYDFMNPTQSDSVITYESSQSVTGEFNADFTMLTYDLMSGEITQLNAVSGVFEAVTPNYLAEKYQVAMNETYQPHIDIPQDYLIPGYMPVTEESNEMTEQEIVDEKPDAATESAEQSEAEMSEESQADEDIE
;
A
#
# COMPACT_ATOMS: atom_id res chain seq x y z
N MET A 1 37.41 -59.98 25.06
CA MET A 1 38.18 -60.10 23.80
C MET A 1 37.23 -60.25 22.63
N LYS A 2 37.52 -59.50 21.57
CA LYS A 2 36.78 -59.28 20.32
C LYS A 2 36.22 -60.56 19.67
N LYS A 3 35.01 -60.50 19.12
CA LYS A 3 34.67 -61.26 17.91
C LYS A 3 34.05 -60.33 16.87
N ARG A 4 34.85 -60.13 15.82
CA ARG A 4 34.54 -59.41 14.58
C ARG A 4 33.54 -60.23 13.76
N MET A 5 32.54 -59.55 13.20
CA MET A 5 31.67 -60.05 12.14
C MET A 5 31.77 -59.04 11.01
N ILE A 6 32.32 -59.42 9.84
CA ILE A 6 31.86 -58.86 8.57
C ILE A 6 31.99 -59.89 7.44
N PHE A 7 30.97 -59.80 6.57
CA PHE A 7 30.86 -60.13 5.15
C PHE A 7 30.38 -61.52 4.72
N THR A 8 29.15 -61.53 4.20
CA THR A 8 28.93 -61.89 2.79
C THR A 8 27.69 -61.19 2.24
N ALA A 9 27.85 -60.60 1.06
CA ALA A 9 26.85 -59.82 0.31
C ALA A 9 25.89 -60.73 -0.46
N LEU A 10 24.63 -60.29 -0.64
CA LEU A 10 23.69 -60.90 -1.58
C LEU A 10 22.92 -59.79 -2.32
N ALA A 11 23.10 -59.76 -3.64
CA ALA A 11 22.39 -58.89 -4.58
C ALA A 11 20.93 -59.33 -4.72
N ALA A 12 19.99 -58.40 -4.60
CA ALA A 12 18.57 -58.62 -4.86
C ALA A 12 18.15 -57.85 -6.12
N ALA A 13 17.56 -58.58 -7.06
CA ALA A 13 17.03 -58.08 -8.32
C ALA A 13 15.75 -57.26 -8.08
N ILE A 14 15.67 -56.08 -8.72
CA ILE A 14 14.49 -55.20 -8.72
C ILE A 14 13.54 -55.69 -9.82
N VAL A 15 12.33 -56.09 -9.43
CA VAL A 15 11.22 -56.39 -10.33
C VAL A 15 10.36 -55.13 -10.43
N ILE A 16 10.25 -54.56 -11.63
CA ILE A 16 9.42 -53.40 -11.92
C ILE A 16 7.98 -53.90 -12.14
N ASN A 17 7.06 -53.59 -11.24
CA ASN A 17 5.62 -53.71 -11.48
C ASN A 17 5.11 -52.39 -12.09
N PRO A 18 4.38 -52.40 -13.22
CA PRO A 18 3.70 -51.20 -13.69
C PRO A 18 2.52 -50.89 -12.77
N ILE A 19 2.56 -49.74 -12.11
CA ILE A 19 1.41 -49.22 -11.37
C ILE A 19 0.38 -48.77 -12.41
N ALA A 20 -0.79 -49.41 -12.40
CA ALA A 20 -1.94 -48.96 -13.15
C ALA A 20 -2.45 -47.65 -12.53
N LEU A 21 -2.33 -46.55 -13.28
CA LEU A 21 -2.98 -45.28 -12.98
C LEU A 21 -4.49 -45.46 -13.15
N ASN A 22 -5.23 -45.53 -12.05
CA ASN A 22 -6.67 -45.30 -12.07
C ASN A 22 -6.89 -43.78 -12.21
N PRO A 23 -7.64 -43.29 -13.21
CA PRO A 23 -8.02 -41.88 -13.24
C PRO A 23 -8.91 -41.59 -12.03
N MET A 24 -8.45 -40.69 -11.16
CA MET A 24 -9.27 -40.20 -10.06
C MET A 24 -10.45 -39.42 -10.64
N PRO A 25 -11.68 -39.62 -10.12
CA PRO A 25 -12.83 -38.85 -10.55
C PRO A 25 -12.64 -37.38 -10.16
N LEU A 26 -12.51 -36.54 -11.18
CA LEU A 26 -12.56 -35.09 -11.12
C LEU A 26 -14.01 -34.66 -10.80
N ASN A 27 -14.32 -34.51 -9.51
CA ASN A 27 -15.30 -33.58 -8.96
C ASN A 27 -15.51 -33.85 -7.48
N GLN A 28 -14.79 -33.11 -6.66
CA GLN A 28 -15.23 -32.61 -5.36
C GLN A 28 -14.34 -31.42 -5.04
N VAL A 29 -14.64 -30.30 -5.70
CA VAL A 29 -14.31 -28.98 -5.17
C VAL A 29 -14.99 -28.97 -3.81
N MET A 30 -14.19 -29.07 -2.74
CA MET A 30 -14.65 -28.61 -1.44
C MET A 30 -15.02 -27.16 -1.66
N ALA A 31 -16.32 -26.86 -1.63
CA ALA A 31 -16.76 -25.49 -1.47
C ALA A 31 -16.12 -25.01 -0.17
N VAL A 32 -15.00 -24.31 -0.28
CA VAL A 32 -14.67 -23.26 0.67
C VAL A 32 -15.93 -22.41 0.64
N GLN A 33 -16.66 -22.38 1.75
CA GLN A 33 -17.58 -21.28 1.94
C GLN A 33 -16.71 -20.04 1.80
N GLN A 34 -16.74 -19.38 0.63
CA GLN A 34 -16.59 -17.95 0.59
C GLN A 34 -17.61 -17.48 1.63
N ASN A 35 -17.15 -17.16 2.84
CA ASN A 35 -17.76 -16.04 3.53
C ASN A 35 -17.55 -14.91 2.53
N GLU A 36 -18.58 -14.63 1.72
CA GLU A 36 -18.61 -13.39 0.95
C GLU A 36 -18.44 -12.30 2.00
N GLN A 37 -17.21 -11.79 2.13
CA GLN A 37 -16.89 -10.70 3.02
C GLN A 37 -17.83 -9.57 2.58
N GLN A 38 -18.74 -9.17 3.46
CA GLN A 38 -19.81 -8.27 3.06
C GLN A 38 -19.23 -6.89 2.75
N GLU A 39 -19.07 -6.61 1.47
CA GLU A 39 -18.69 -5.31 0.96
C GLU A 39 -19.86 -4.35 1.08
N LEU A 40 -19.61 -3.19 1.67
CA LEU A 40 -20.61 -2.14 1.86
C LEU A 40 -20.05 -0.79 1.42
N VAL A 41 -20.94 0.07 0.90
CA VAL A 41 -20.60 1.42 0.47
C VAL A 41 -21.55 2.42 1.08
N ALA A 42 -20.99 3.52 1.57
CA ALA A 42 -21.70 4.71 1.98
C ALA A 42 -21.38 5.82 0.99
N LEU A 43 -22.35 6.12 0.13
CA LEU A 43 -22.21 7.07 -0.96
C LEU A 43 -22.79 8.43 -0.57
N GLY A 44 -22.06 9.51 -0.85
CA GLY A 44 -22.53 10.87 -0.61
C GLY A 44 -23.83 11.17 -1.37
N ALA A 45 -24.88 11.59 -0.66
CA ALA A 45 -26.20 11.80 -1.26
C ALA A 45 -26.28 13.01 -2.19
N SER A 46 -25.26 13.87 -2.23
CA SER A 46 -25.20 15.04 -3.12
C SER A 46 -24.45 14.79 -4.43
N LEU A 47 -23.94 13.57 -4.64
CA LEU A 47 -23.31 13.18 -5.90
C LEU A 47 -24.35 13.06 -7.01
N ASP A 48 -24.06 13.66 -8.16
CA ASP A 48 -24.82 13.37 -9.39
C ASP A 48 -24.48 11.96 -9.91
N PRO A 49 -25.26 11.40 -10.86
CA PRO A 49 -25.05 10.02 -11.31
C PRO A 49 -23.65 9.74 -11.89
N ALA A 50 -23.03 10.70 -12.56
CA ALA A 50 -21.70 10.53 -13.14
C ALA A 50 -20.62 10.54 -12.04
N SER A 51 -20.73 11.48 -11.11
CA SER A 51 -19.86 11.60 -9.94
C SER A 51 -20.00 10.39 -9.01
N ALA A 52 -21.21 9.86 -8.85
CA ALA A 52 -21.47 8.63 -8.09
C ALA A 52 -20.74 7.43 -8.71
N GLN A 53 -20.81 7.24 -10.02
CA GLN A 53 -20.09 6.17 -10.72
C GLN A 53 -18.58 6.36 -10.62
N GLN A 54 -18.08 7.58 -10.79
CA GLN A 54 -16.67 7.89 -10.63
C GLN A 54 -16.18 7.60 -9.21
N THR A 55 -16.94 8.01 -8.18
CA THR A 55 -16.60 7.71 -6.78
C THR A 55 -16.60 6.21 -6.50
N LEU A 56 -17.57 5.46 -7.02
CA LEU A 56 -17.58 3.99 -6.92
C LEU A 56 -16.37 3.35 -7.60
N ALA A 57 -15.93 3.89 -8.75
CA ALA A 57 -14.72 3.44 -9.43
C ALA A 57 -13.47 3.72 -8.61
N LEU A 58 -13.33 4.92 -8.04
CA LEU A 58 -12.24 5.28 -7.14
C LEU A 58 -12.21 4.37 -5.90
N LEU A 59 -13.37 4.07 -5.33
CA LEU A 59 -13.50 3.15 -4.20
C LEU A 59 -13.31 1.68 -4.58
N GLY A 60 -13.12 1.33 -5.85
CA GLY A 60 -13.07 -0.05 -6.32
C GLY A 60 -14.34 -0.85 -6.03
N ALA A 61 -15.50 -0.18 -5.97
CA ALA A 61 -16.76 -0.72 -5.46
C ALA A 61 -17.86 -0.79 -6.53
N GLN A 62 -17.48 -0.87 -7.81
CA GLN A 62 -18.44 -0.86 -8.93
C GLN A 62 -19.37 -2.08 -8.95
N GLN A 63 -18.91 -3.21 -8.40
CA GLN A 63 -19.67 -4.46 -8.34
C GLN A 63 -20.53 -4.61 -7.08
N VAL A 64 -20.42 -3.67 -6.12
CA VAL A 64 -21.19 -3.72 -4.88
C VAL A 64 -22.68 -3.61 -5.20
N PRO A 65 -23.52 -4.57 -4.74
CA PRO A 65 -24.94 -4.55 -5.06
C PRO A 65 -25.62 -3.33 -4.43
N GLN A 66 -26.63 -2.79 -5.09
CA GLN A 66 -27.36 -1.61 -4.61
C GLN A 66 -27.98 -1.79 -3.21
N SER A 67 -28.27 -3.03 -2.79
CA SER A 67 -28.72 -3.34 -1.42
C SER A 67 -27.66 -3.08 -0.34
N ASN A 68 -26.39 -3.01 -0.73
CA ASN A 68 -25.24 -2.78 0.12
C ASN A 68 -24.73 -1.32 0.01
N ILE A 69 -25.44 -0.46 -0.73
CA ILE A 69 -25.14 0.96 -0.86
C ILE A 69 -26.09 1.77 0.02
N LEU A 70 -25.53 2.45 1.01
CA LEU A 70 -26.18 3.44 1.86
C LEU A 70 -25.93 4.84 1.30
N TYR A 71 -26.92 5.72 1.33
CA TYR A 71 -26.73 7.13 0.95
C TYR A 71 -26.63 8.02 2.19
N VAL A 72 -25.53 8.77 2.30
CA VAL A 72 -25.24 9.66 3.44
C VAL A 72 -25.66 11.09 3.09
N ASN A 73 -26.62 11.63 3.84
CA ASN A 73 -27.08 13.02 3.71
C ASN A 73 -26.77 13.83 4.98
N GLY A 74 -27.01 15.14 4.94
CA GLY A 74 -26.70 16.02 6.08
C GLY A 74 -27.46 15.70 7.36
N ASP A 75 -28.69 15.18 7.28
CA ASP A 75 -29.44 14.76 8.48
C ASP A 75 -28.81 13.52 9.13
N MET A 76 -28.26 12.60 8.32
CA MET A 76 -27.49 11.47 8.81
C MET A 76 -26.21 11.95 9.47
N ILE A 77 -25.47 12.88 8.87
CA ILE A 77 -24.27 13.50 9.48
C ILE A 77 -24.64 14.07 10.86
N ASN A 78 -25.68 14.89 10.95
CA ASN A 78 -26.06 15.52 12.21
C ASN A 78 -26.57 14.51 13.26
N ARG A 79 -27.11 13.36 12.85
CA ARG A 79 -27.48 12.29 13.77
C ARG A 79 -26.27 11.71 14.51
N TYR A 80 -25.17 11.46 13.78
CA TYR A 80 -23.97 10.86 14.35
C TYR A 80 -23.05 11.91 14.98
N LEU A 81 -22.81 13.02 14.28
CA LEU A 81 -21.79 14.00 14.66
C LEU A 81 -22.34 15.18 15.49
N GLN A 82 -23.66 15.40 15.49
CA GLN A 82 -24.32 16.52 16.18
C GLN A 82 -23.71 17.90 15.86
N ASP A 83 -23.26 18.08 14.62
CA ASP A 83 -22.51 19.23 14.12
C ASP A 83 -23.41 20.37 13.60
N GLY A 84 -24.74 20.16 13.57
CA GLY A 84 -25.70 21.11 13.01
C GLY A 84 -25.96 20.96 11.51
N SER A 85 -25.41 19.91 10.87
CA SER A 85 -25.74 19.54 9.49
C SER A 85 -27.24 19.29 9.31
N ASN A 86 -27.73 19.47 8.08
CA ASN A 86 -29.16 19.35 7.75
C ASN A 86 -29.35 18.95 6.27
N GLU A 87 -30.60 18.81 5.83
CA GLU A 87 -30.97 18.52 4.43
C GLU A 87 -30.25 19.36 3.36
N SER A 88 -29.82 20.59 3.68
CA SER A 88 -29.08 21.46 2.73
C SER A 88 -27.56 21.25 2.73
N THR A 89 -27.02 20.48 3.68
CA THR A 89 -25.59 20.14 3.72
C THR A 89 -25.25 19.25 2.54
N GLN A 90 -24.29 19.69 1.72
CA GLN A 90 -23.80 18.90 0.60
C GLN A 90 -22.85 17.81 1.10
N VAL A 91 -23.10 16.56 0.69
CA VAL A 91 -22.31 15.39 1.07
C VAL A 91 -21.78 14.71 -0.19
N LEU A 92 -20.48 14.87 -0.44
CA LEU A 92 -19.80 14.34 -1.63
C LEU A 92 -18.81 13.22 -1.30
N SER A 93 -18.23 13.23 -0.09
CA SER A 93 -17.34 12.15 0.34
C SER A 93 -18.10 10.86 0.60
N SER A 94 -17.44 9.76 0.28
CA SER A 94 -17.99 8.41 0.36
C SER A 94 -16.97 7.45 0.97
N ALA A 95 -17.46 6.36 1.54
CA ALA A 95 -16.65 5.33 2.16
C ALA A 95 -17.05 3.95 1.64
N TYR A 96 -16.07 3.06 1.53
CA TYR A 96 -16.24 1.63 1.32
C TYR A 96 -15.69 0.91 2.54
N ILE A 97 -16.39 -0.13 3.02
CA ILE A 97 -15.87 -1.03 4.03
C ILE A 97 -15.95 -2.48 3.58
N GLN A 98 -14.93 -3.24 3.95
CA GLN A 98 -14.87 -4.69 3.77
C GLN A 98 -14.42 -5.33 5.07
N GLN A 99 -15.19 -6.32 5.51
CA GLN A 99 -14.81 -7.13 6.67
C GLN A 99 -13.62 -8.01 6.29
N MET A 100 -12.54 -7.92 7.05
CA MET A 100 -11.32 -8.68 6.87
C MET A 100 -11.18 -9.76 7.97
N PRO A 101 -10.29 -10.76 7.76
CA PRO A 101 -10.03 -11.81 8.74
C PRO A 101 -9.46 -11.27 10.05
N GLU A 102 -9.55 -12.07 11.11
CA GLU A 102 -8.95 -11.76 12.40
C GLU A 102 -7.44 -11.51 12.28
N GLY A 103 -6.95 -10.47 12.95
CA GLY A 103 -5.56 -10.03 12.86
C GLY A 103 -5.31 -8.99 11.76
N TYR A 104 -6.33 -8.63 10.96
CA TYR A 104 -6.17 -7.62 9.91
C TYR A 104 -5.93 -6.20 10.44
N GLY A 105 -6.50 -5.90 11.62
CA GLY A 105 -6.52 -4.53 12.14
C GLY A 105 -7.59 -3.67 11.48
N VAL A 106 -7.72 -2.41 11.85
CA VAL A 106 -8.45 -1.44 11.04
C VAL A 106 -7.45 -0.82 10.09
N GLN A 107 -7.66 -0.83 8.79
CA GLN A 107 -6.81 -0.12 7.84
C GLN A 107 -7.64 0.93 7.10
N VAL A 108 -7.12 2.15 7.00
CA VAL A 108 -7.80 3.24 6.30
C VAL A 108 -6.92 3.77 5.17
N GLN A 109 -7.48 3.77 3.97
CA GLN A 109 -6.90 4.43 2.81
C GLN A 109 -7.79 5.59 2.38
N ILE A 110 -7.19 6.79 2.31
CA ILE A 110 -7.81 7.90 1.57
C ILE A 110 -7.33 7.79 0.13
N VAL A 111 -8.21 7.38 -0.77
CA VAL A 111 -7.93 7.19 -2.21
C VAL A 111 -7.74 8.53 -2.92
N THR A 112 -8.40 9.58 -2.43
CA THR A 112 -8.29 10.94 -2.97
C THR A 112 -7.77 11.93 -1.91
N PRO A 113 -6.51 11.79 -1.44
CA PRO A 113 -5.99 12.59 -0.33
C PRO A 113 -5.94 14.08 -0.64
N GLN A 114 -5.75 14.45 -1.91
CA GLN A 114 -5.79 15.84 -2.39
C GLN A 114 -7.14 16.53 -2.19
N ASN A 115 -8.21 15.75 -2.03
CA ASN A 115 -9.57 16.24 -1.87
C ASN A 115 -10.10 16.13 -0.44
N ILE A 116 -9.32 15.60 0.52
CA ILE A 116 -9.72 15.51 1.94
C ILE A 116 -8.79 16.38 2.76
N THR A 117 -9.27 17.53 3.21
CA THR A 117 -8.38 18.62 3.63
C THR A 117 -8.16 18.71 5.15
N VAL A 118 -8.89 17.94 5.96
CA VAL A 118 -8.90 18.09 7.42
C VAL A 118 -8.49 16.82 8.17
N VAL A 119 -8.83 15.64 7.67
CA VAL A 119 -8.65 14.39 8.42
C VAL A 119 -7.64 13.50 7.70
N ARG A 120 -6.59 13.08 8.42
CA ARG A 120 -5.51 12.22 7.91
C ARG A 120 -5.85 10.73 8.09
N PRO A 121 -5.25 9.81 7.32
CA PRO A 121 -5.56 8.38 7.39
C PRO A 121 -5.42 7.78 8.80
N LEU A 122 -4.32 8.06 9.50
CA LEU A 122 -4.09 7.57 10.87
C LEU A 122 -5.17 8.03 11.85
N THR A 123 -5.59 9.30 11.75
CA THR A 123 -6.67 9.84 12.58
C THR A 123 -8.02 9.17 12.27
N TYR A 124 -8.32 8.89 10.99
CA TYR A 124 -9.51 8.10 10.63
C TYR A 124 -9.46 6.68 11.21
N GLN A 125 -8.30 6.03 11.11
CA GLN A 125 -8.09 4.66 11.58
C GLN A 125 -8.32 4.57 13.09
N ASN A 126 -7.68 5.47 13.86
CA ASN A 126 -7.83 5.55 15.31
C ASN A 126 -9.26 5.87 15.74
N ALA A 127 -9.93 6.79 15.05
CA ALA A 127 -11.33 7.13 15.32
C ALA A 127 -12.28 5.96 14.99
N ALA A 128 -12.04 5.24 13.90
CA ALA A 128 -12.82 4.05 13.54
C ALA A 128 -12.68 2.95 14.61
N ILE A 129 -11.47 2.71 15.13
CA ILE A 129 -11.23 1.79 16.24
C ILE A 129 -12.02 2.22 17.49
N THR A 130 -11.99 3.51 17.82
CA THR A 130 -12.76 4.07 18.94
C THR A 130 -14.27 3.89 18.77
N ALA A 131 -14.78 3.95 17.55
CA ALA A 131 -16.18 3.67 17.22
C ALA A 131 -16.52 2.16 17.20
N GLY A 132 -15.55 1.28 17.47
CA GLY A 132 -15.75 -0.16 17.56
C GLY A 132 -15.32 -0.97 16.34
N ALA A 133 -14.79 -0.34 15.29
CA ALA A 133 -14.33 -1.03 14.09
C ALA A 133 -13.17 -1.99 14.39
N ARG A 134 -13.16 -3.16 13.74
CA ARG A 134 -12.11 -4.17 13.90
C ARG A 134 -11.96 -5.01 12.66
N ASN A 135 -10.72 -5.31 12.30
CA ASN A 135 -10.40 -6.20 11.18
C ASN A 135 -11.18 -5.76 9.92
N VAL A 136 -11.11 -4.49 9.56
CA VAL A 136 -11.83 -3.92 8.41
C VAL A 136 -10.88 -3.11 7.54
N ASN A 137 -11.06 -3.26 6.23
CA ASN A 137 -10.44 -2.38 5.25
C ASN A 137 -11.44 -1.26 4.92
N ILE A 138 -11.00 -0.01 5.07
CA ILE A 138 -11.79 1.19 4.83
C ILE A 138 -11.13 1.99 3.71
N ARG A 139 -11.88 2.26 2.64
CA ARG A 139 -11.44 3.14 1.56
C ARG A 139 -12.31 4.38 1.52
N ILE A 140 -11.70 5.55 1.41
CA ILE A 140 -12.39 6.84 1.41
C ILE A 140 -12.06 7.58 0.12
N ALA A 141 -13.08 8.07 -0.58
CA ALA A 141 -12.90 8.83 -1.81
C ALA A 141 -13.91 9.97 -1.94
N THR A 142 -13.52 10.99 -2.69
CA THR A 142 -14.38 12.11 -3.11
C THR A 142 -13.92 12.68 -4.44
N VAL A 143 -14.86 13.09 -5.29
CA VAL A 143 -14.57 13.73 -6.58
C VAL A 143 -14.26 15.22 -6.46
N ALA A 144 -14.48 15.82 -5.29
CA ALA A 144 -14.25 17.25 -5.03
C ALA A 144 -13.67 17.49 -3.63
N PRO A 145 -12.95 18.62 -3.43
CA PRO A 145 -12.42 18.97 -2.11
C PRO A 145 -13.52 19.11 -1.06
N VAL A 146 -13.37 18.37 0.04
CA VAL A 146 -14.26 18.40 1.21
C VAL A 146 -13.46 18.18 2.50
N THR A 147 -14.11 18.43 3.63
CA THR A 147 -13.57 18.28 4.98
C THR A 147 -13.61 16.83 5.48
N GLY A 148 -14.50 15.98 4.96
CA GLY A 148 -14.46 14.52 5.09
C GLY A 148 -15.57 13.88 5.94
N GLU A 149 -16.40 14.68 6.61
CA GLU A 149 -17.44 14.25 7.58
C GLU A 149 -18.47 13.28 6.98
N GLY A 150 -18.77 13.42 5.69
CA GLY A 150 -19.65 12.50 4.95
C GLY A 150 -19.13 11.06 4.90
N ALA A 151 -17.85 10.89 4.59
CA ALA A 151 -17.21 9.58 4.58
C ALA A 151 -17.13 9.01 5.99
N LEU A 152 -16.78 9.82 6.99
CA LEU A 152 -16.71 9.38 8.38
C LEU A 152 -18.07 8.87 8.88
N THR A 153 -19.13 9.65 8.64
CA THR A 153 -20.51 9.27 8.93
C THR A 153 -20.88 7.98 8.20
N GLY A 154 -20.43 7.85 6.95
CA GLY A 154 -20.57 6.64 6.16
C GLY A 154 -19.95 5.42 6.84
N VAL A 155 -18.69 5.51 7.26
CA VAL A 155 -18.00 4.42 7.99
C VAL A 155 -18.84 3.98 9.19
N TYR A 156 -19.28 4.91 10.04
CA TYR A 156 -20.07 4.57 11.23
C TYR A 156 -21.41 3.91 10.88
N ALA A 157 -22.11 4.42 9.88
CA ALA A 157 -23.39 3.86 9.47
C ALA A 157 -23.23 2.45 8.84
N LEU A 158 -22.13 2.19 8.14
CA LEU A 158 -21.84 0.88 7.58
C LEU A 158 -21.45 -0.14 8.66
N LEU A 159 -20.68 0.28 9.68
CA LEU A 159 -20.36 -0.57 10.83
C LEU A 159 -21.64 -0.98 11.59
N GLU A 160 -22.60 -0.05 11.75
CA GLU A 160 -23.90 -0.33 12.36
C GLU A 160 -24.69 -1.37 11.54
N GLN A 161 -24.64 -1.27 10.20
CA GLN A 161 -25.29 -2.21 9.30
C GLN A 161 -24.69 -3.63 9.37
N GLN A 162 -23.40 -3.78 9.70
CA GLN A 162 -22.75 -5.08 9.89
C GLN A 162 -23.09 -5.74 11.23
N GLY A 163 -23.96 -5.13 12.04
CA GLY A 163 -24.37 -5.68 13.33
C GLY A 163 -23.34 -5.48 14.44
N GLN A 164 -22.29 -4.66 14.20
CA GLN A 164 -21.53 -4.06 15.28
C GLN A 164 -22.43 -3.00 15.93
N ALA A 165 -22.62 -3.08 17.25
CA ALA A 165 -23.45 -2.13 17.96
C ALA A 165 -22.75 -0.76 17.95
N VAL A 166 -23.06 0.07 16.96
CA VAL A 166 -22.52 1.43 16.92
C VAL A 166 -23.28 2.27 17.95
N ASN A 167 -22.74 2.31 19.16
CA ASN A 167 -23.23 3.17 20.22
C ASN A 167 -23.02 4.62 19.79
N THR A 168 -24.08 5.43 19.83
CA THR A 168 -23.98 6.87 19.49
C THR A 168 -22.95 7.59 20.38
N HIS A 169 -22.76 7.13 21.62
CA HIS A 169 -21.68 7.61 22.49
C HIS A 169 -20.30 7.35 21.88
N ASP A 170 -20.03 6.13 21.43
CA ASP A 170 -18.72 5.72 20.88
C ASP A 170 -18.39 6.51 19.60
N VAL A 171 -19.40 6.76 18.75
CA VAL A 171 -19.24 7.63 17.57
C VAL A 171 -18.92 9.07 17.94
N GLN A 172 -19.57 9.61 18.98
CA GLN A 172 -19.28 10.95 19.47
C GLN A 172 -17.87 11.05 20.04
N VAL A 173 -17.43 10.01 20.76
CA VAL A 173 -16.05 9.92 21.26
C VAL A 173 -15.07 9.86 20.10
N ALA A 174 -15.32 9.03 19.08
CA ALA A 174 -14.49 8.96 17.88
C ALA A 174 -14.41 10.31 17.13
N GLN A 175 -15.52 11.04 17.02
CA GLN A 175 -15.52 12.37 16.42
C GLN A 175 -14.76 13.39 17.29
N SER A 176 -14.89 13.30 18.62
CA SER A 176 -14.14 14.14 19.55
C SER A 176 -12.63 13.87 19.46
N GLU A 177 -12.24 12.64 19.14
CA GLU A 177 -10.85 12.23 18.92
C GLU A 177 -10.22 12.98 17.75
N ILE A 178 -10.90 13.04 16.61
CA ILE A 178 -10.43 13.76 15.42
C ILE A 178 -10.19 15.25 15.76
N ASN A 179 -11.14 15.85 16.47
CA ASN A 179 -11.03 17.26 16.89
C ASN A 179 -9.88 17.47 17.88
N LEU A 180 -9.71 16.54 18.82
CA LEU A 180 -8.64 16.56 19.80
C LEU A 180 -7.26 16.45 19.15
N VAL A 181 -7.06 15.50 18.24
CA VAL A 181 -5.79 15.32 17.52
C VAL A 181 -5.42 16.59 16.74
N ASN A 182 -6.38 17.15 15.99
CA ASN A 182 -6.19 18.41 15.27
C ASN A 182 -5.82 19.57 16.22
N GLN A 183 -6.41 19.60 17.41
CA GLN A 183 -6.10 20.63 18.40
C GLN A 183 -4.72 20.42 19.05
N ILE A 184 -4.33 19.17 19.35
CA ILE A 184 -2.97 18.86 19.84
C ILE A 184 -1.93 19.33 18.81
N GLU A 185 -2.13 19.02 17.52
CA GLU A 185 -1.24 19.49 16.44
C GLU A 185 -1.07 21.01 16.45
N GLN A 186 -2.18 21.74 16.51
CA GLN A 186 -2.17 23.21 16.43
C GLN A 186 -1.61 23.86 17.69
N GLU A 187 -1.97 23.36 18.87
CA GLU A 187 -1.73 24.03 20.16
C GLU A 187 -0.50 23.52 20.91
N ALA A 188 -0.08 22.27 20.66
CA ALA A 188 1.14 21.69 21.21
C ALA A 188 2.32 21.70 20.22
N THR A 189 2.09 22.09 18.96
CA THR A 189 3.13 22.16 17.90
C THR A 189 3.87 20.83 17.72
N VAL A 190 3.12 19.73 17.77
CA VAL A 190 3.62 18.36 17.50
C VAL A 190 3.10 17.87 16.16
N SER A 191 3.71 16.80 15.61
CA SER A 191 3.20 16.18 14.38
C SER A 191 1.86 15.47 14.63
N ASN A 192 1.06 15.28 13.57
CA ASN A 192 -0.18 14.48 13.63
C ASN A 192 0.06 13.08 14.18
N GLU A 193 1.19 12.48 13.82
CA GLU A 193 1.62 11.17 14.31
C GLU A 193 1.86 11.18 15.81
N VAL A 194 2.64 12.13 16.33
CA VAL A 194 2.87 12.29 17.77
C VAL A 194 1.56 12.52 18.52
N ALA A 195 0.65 13.32 17.97
CA ALA A 195 -0.67 13.54 18.55
C ALA A 195 -1.53 12.26 18.57
N ASN A 196 -1.56 11.51 17.47
CA ASN A 196 -2.27 10.23 17.39
C ASN A 196 -1.68 9.19 18.34
N ASN A 197 -0.35 9.06 18.41
CA ASN A 197 0.33 8.08 19.26
C ASN A 197 0.07 8.38 20.74
N ALA A 198 0.13 9.65 21.16
CA ALA A 198 -0.24 10.03 22.53
C ALA A 198 -1.70 9.67 22.89
N VAL A 199 -2.63 9.90 21.97
CA VAL A 199 -4.05 9.54 22.18
C VAL A 199 -4.23 8.01 22.19
N ALA A 200 -3.57 7.29 21.28
CA ALA A 200 -3.60 5.83 21.22
C ALA A 200 -3.00 5.19 22.48
N ASP A 201 -1.89 5.71 23.01
CA ASP A 201 -1.29 5.21 24.27
C ASP A 201 -2.19 5.45 25.48
N ILE A 202 -2.87 6.59 25.55
CA ILE A 202 -3.90 6.83 26.58
C ILE A 202 -4.99 5.78 26.47
N LYS A 203 -5.50 5.50 25.26
CA LYS A 203 -6.50 4.46 25.02
C LYS A 203 -5.99 3.09 25.45
N THR A 204 -4.77 2.72 25.07
CA THR A 204 -4.11 1.46 25.43
C THR A 204 -4.02 1.30 26.95
N GLN A 205 -3.54 2.30 27.68
CA GLN A 205 -3.46 2.24 29.14
C GLN A 205 -4.85 2.17 29.81
N ILE A 206 -5.87 2.83 29.24
CA ILE A 206 -7.25 2.71 29.72
C ILE A 206 -7.78 1.29 29.53
N VAL A 207 -7.57 0.68 28.36
CA VAL A 207 -7.98 -0.70 28.09
C VAL A 207 -7.25 -1.65 29.05
N GLN A 208 -5.93 -1.51 29.21
CA GLN A 208 -5.14 -2.32 30.14
C GLN A 208 -5.66 -2.20 31.59
N ALA A 209 -5.85 -0.98 32.09
CA ALA A 209 -6.40 -0.75 33.42
C ALA A 209 -7.80 -1.34 33.56
N THR A 210 -8.62 -1.27 32.51
CA THR A 210 -9.96 -1.87 32.46
C THR A 210 -9.88 -3.39 32.59
N GLN A 211 -9.03 -4.05 31.81
CA GLN A 211 -8.81 -5.50 31.90
C GLN A 211 -8.29 -5.93 33.28
N GLU A 212 -7.38 -5.16 33.89
CA GLU A 212 -6.89 -5.41 35.24
C GLU A 212 -8.00 -5.36 36.31
N GLN A 213 -8.89 -4.37 36.24
CA GLN A 213 -10.03 -4.29 37.15
C GLN A 213 -11.04 -5.42 36.91
N GLN A 214 -11.29 -5.78 35.65
CA GLN A 214 -12.16 -6.88 35.27
C GLN A 214 -11.66 -8.21 35.85
N MET A 215 -10.36 -8.50 35.69
CA MET A 215 -9.72 -9.68 36.28
C MET A 215 -9.76 -9.68 37.82
N SER A 216 -9.68 -8.50 38.43
CA SER A 216 -9.74 -8.33 39.89
C SER A 216 -11.16 -8.40 40.45
N GLY A 217 -12.20 -8.38 39.60
CA GLY A 217 -13.61 -8.33 40.00
C GLY A 217 -14.03 -6.99 40.64
N ASN A 218 -13.26 -5.92 40.43
CA ASN A 218 -13.50 -4.61 41.03
C ASN A 218 -14.10 -3.65 39.99
N GLN A 219 -14.86 -2.66 40.47
CA GLN A 219 -15.40 -1.57 39.64
C GLN A 219 -16.30 -2.03 38.47
N ILE A 220 -16.86 -3.23 38.57
CA ILE A 220 -17.79 -3.79 37.57
C ILE A 220 -19.21 -3.30 37.88
N ASN A 221 -19.90 -2.75 36.89
CA ASN A 221 -21.29 -2.31 36.98
C ASN A 221 -22.27 -3.51 36.92
N ALA A 222 -23.59 -3.23 36.87
CA ALA A 222 -24.59 -4.29 36.82
C ALA A 222 -24.66 -5.00 35.45
N GLU A 223 -24.20 -4.33 34.38
CA GLU A 223 -24.11 -4.85 33.02
C GLU A 223 -22.85 -5.70 32.77
N GLY A 224 -21.84 -5.63 33.63
CA GLY A 224 -20.57 -6.34 33.50
C GLY A 224 -19.40 -5.48 33.02
N ASP A 225 -19.60 -4.19 32.81
CA ASP A 225 -18.57 -3.25 32.35
C ASP A 225 -17.78 -2.67 33.52
N VAL A 226 -16.50 -2.40 33.30
CA VAL A 226 -15.64 -1.75 34.27
C VAL A 226 -15.76 -0.23 34.17
N THR A 227 -15.89 0.43 35.31
CA THR A 227 -15.84 1.90 35.41
C THR A 227 -14.58 2.35 36.16
N LEU A 228 -13.57 2.82 35.42
CA LEU A 228 -12.38 3.43 36.02
C LEU A 228 -12.74 4.73 36.77
N THR A 229 -12.03 5.01 37.86
CA THR A 229 -12.20 6.28 38.59
C THR A 229 -11.53 7.44 37.86
N GLN A 230 -12.02 8.65 38.11
CA GLN A 230 -11.42 9.88 37.60
C GLN A 230 -9.93 9.99 37.91
N GLU A 231 -9.52 9.60 39.12
CA GLU A 231 -8.12 9.64 39.54
C GLU A 231 -7.25 8.67 38.73
N GLN A 232 -7.74 7.45 38.46
CA GLN A 232 -7.03 6.48 37.61
C GLN A 232 -6.82 7.04 36.20
N ILE A 233 -7.87 7.60 35.60
CA ILE A 233 -7.83 8.18 34.25
C ILE A 233 -6.89 9.37 34.20
N THR A 234 -6.99 10.30 35.16
CA THR A 234 -6.11 11.47 35.22
C THR A 234 -4.65 11.08 35.43
N ASN A 235 -4.35 10.02 36.19
CA ASN A 235 -2.99 9.52 36.34
C ASN A 235 -2.44 8.94 35.03
N ILE A 236 -3.26 8.17 34.28
CA ILE A 236 -2.90 7.66 32.95
C ILE A 236 -2.57 8.83 32.02
N VAL A 237 -3.47 9.81 31.91
CA VAL A 237 -3.27 10.99 31.05
C VAL A 237 -2.00 11.75 31.45
N ASN A 238 -1.77 11.99 32.74
CA ASN A 238 -0.58 12.68 33.24
C ASN A 238 0.72 11.95 32.90
N ASN A 239 0.74 10.61 32.93
CA ASN A 239 1.92 9.84 32.55
C ASN A 239 2.25 10.02 31.07
N ILE A 240 1.25 9.88 30.19
CA ILE A 240 1.43 9.98 28.75
C ILE A 240 1.82 11.40 28.31
N ILE A 241 1.13 12.44 28.80
CA ILE A 241 1.50 13.82 28.40
C ILE A 241 2.93 14.20 28.83
N ASN A 242 3.44 13.62 29.91
CA ASN A 242 4.83 13.83 30.34
C ASN A 242 5.82 13.13 29.41
N GLU A 243 5.50 11.92 28.95
CA GLU A 243 6.29 11.16 27.98
C GLU A 243 6.37 11.88 26.63
N TYR A 244 5.23 12.35 26.12
CA TYR A 244 5.13 13.07 24.85
C TYR A 244 5.40 14.58 24.95
N GLN A 245 5.79 15.08 26.14
CA GLN A 245 6.09 16.50 26.39
C GLN A 245 4.95 17.48 26.03
N ILE A 246 3.69 17.04 26.13
CA ILE A 246 2.51 17.86 25.89
C ILE A 246 2.26 18.73 27.14
N THR A 247 2.57 20.02 27.04
CA THR A 247 2.53 20.96 28.19
C THR A 247 1.37 21.97 28.14
N ASN A 248 0.64 22.06 27.03
CA ASN A 248 -0.46 22.99 26.86
C ASN A 248 -1.64 22.60 27.77
N GLN A 249 -2.00 23.47 28.72
CA GLN A 249 -3.04 23.18 29.72
C GLN A 249 -4.44 22.96 29.14
N VAL A 250 -4.80 23.67 28.05
CA VAL A 250 -6.10 23.48 27.40
C VAL A 250 -6.19 22.09 26.78
N VAL A 251 -5.12 21.67 26.11
CA VAL A 251 -5.00 20.34 25.52
C VAL A 251 -5.07 19.25 26.60
N ILE A 252 -4.39 19.45 27.74
CA ILE A 252 -4.40 18.49 28.86
C ILE A 252 -5.81 18.33 29.45
N GLU A 253 -6.56 19.43 29.61
CA GLU A 253 -7.95 19.37 30.09
C GLU A 253 -8.82 18.56 29.12
N GLN A 254 -8.68 18.80 27.81
CA GLN A 254 -9.44 18.08 26.80
C GLN A 254 -9.05 16.61 26.69
N LEU A 255 -7.77 16.28 26.81
CA LEU A 255 -7.30 14.89 26.91
C LEU A 255 -7.94 14.18 28.10
N ASN A 256 -8.07 14.86 29.24
CA ASN A 256 -8.75 14.28 30.40
C ASN A 256 -10.24 14.05 30.16
N VAL A 257 -10.94 14.98 29.47
CA VAL A 257 -12.36 14.81 29.11
C VAL A 257 -12.51 13.65 28.12
N TYR A 258 -11.71 13.65 27.07
CA TYR A 258 -11.70 12.58 26.07
C TYR A 258 -11.41 11.22 26.69
N ALA A 259 -10.38 11.11 27.53
CA ALA A 259 -10.01 9.86 28.20
C ALA A 259 -11.15 9.34 29.10
N GLN A 260 -11.90 10.22 29.77
CA GLN A 260 -13.09 9.83 30.53
C GLN A 260 -14.18 9.28 29.62
N ASP A 261 -14.44 9.91 28.49
CA ASP A 261 -15.50 9.48 27.60
C ASP A 261 -15.13 8.21 26.83
N PHE A 262 -13.86 8.07 26.42
CA PHE A 262 -13.30 6.85 25.87
C PHE A 262 -13.42 5.68 26.85
N SER A 263 -13.12 5.87 28.14
CA SER A 263 -13.21 4.79 29.14
C SER A 263 -14.61 4.16 29.29
N LYS A 264 -15.65 4.81 28.75
CA LYS A 264 -17.05 4.36 28.77
C LYS A 264 -17.49 3.70 27.45
N THR A 265 -16.60 3.62 26.45
CA THR A 265 -16.90 3.04 25.14
C THR A 265 -16.80 1.51 25.17
N GLU A 266 -17.42 0.84 24.20
CA GLU A 266 -17.26 -0.62 24.02
C GLU A 266 -15.81 -0.97 23.67
N ALA A 267 -15.12 -0.10 22.91
CA ALA A 267 -13.70 -0.26 22.60
C ALA A 267 -12.83 -0.31 23.87
N ALA A 268 -13.11 0.53 24.89
CA ALA A 268 -12.37 0.51 26.16
C ALA A 268 -12.59 -0.79 26.97
N GLN A 269 -13.76 -1.41 26.84
CA GLN A 269 -14.09 -2.67 27.52
C GLN A 269 -13.47 -3.90 26.84
N ASN A 270 -12.90 -3.74 25.64
CA ASN A 270 -12.45 -4.85 24.84
C ASN A 270 -10.92 -4.94 24.72
N ALA A 271 -10.35 -6.09 25.08
CA ALA A 271 -8.92 -6.32 25.03
C ALA A 271 -8.33 -6.24 23.60
N ASP A 272 -9.10 -6.64 22.58
CA ASP A 272 -8.62 -6.65 21.18
C ASP A 272 -8.32 -5.23 20.68
N THR A 273 -8.92 -4.20 21.29
CA THR A 273 -8.66 -2.80 20.98
C THR A 273 -7.18 -2.45 21.07
N ILE A 274 -6.43 -3.05 22.01
CA ILE A 274 -4.97 -2.85 22.13
C ILE A 274 -4.28 -3.28 20.84
N GLN A 275 -4.58 -4.49 20.36
CA GLN A 275 -3.98 -5.00 19.12
C GLN A 275 -4.33 -4.12 17.91
N GLN A 276 -5.58 -3.65 17.82
CA GLN A 276 -5.99 -2.75 16.73
C GLN A 276 -5.23 -1.41 16.77
N LEU A 277 -4.98 -0.86 17.97
CA LEU A 277 -4.21 0.38 18.16
C LEU A 277 -2.71 0.19 17.91
N GLU A 278 -2.12 -0.93 18.33
CA GLU A 278 -0.73 -1.27 18.02
C GLU A 278 -0.50 -1.35 16.51
N MET A 279 -1.45 -1.94 15.77
CA MET A 279 -1.42 -1.99 14.30
C MET A 279 -1.55 -0.60 13.65
N SER A 280 -2.30 0.33 14.23
CA SER A 280 -2.41 1.69 13.69
C SER A 280 -1.17 2.55 13.96
N MET A 281 -0.47 2.31 15.07
CA MET A 281 0.75 3.05 15.43
C MET A 281 2.02 2.57 14.69
N THR A 282 1.94 1.48 13.92
CA THR A 282 3.13 0.95 13.24
C THR A 282 3.48 1.81 12.02
N GLU A 283 4.56 2.60 12.13
CA GLU A 283 5.02 3.51 11.08
C GLU A 283 5.19 2.83 9.71
N ASP A 284 4.74 3.48 8.65
CA ASP A 284 5.01 3.05 7.29
C ASP A 284 6.45 3.38 6.89
N TRP A 285 7.05 2.54 6.05
CA TRP A 285 8.43 2.74 5.61
C TRP A 285 8.68 4.13 4.97
N LYS A 286 7.68 4.68 4.28
CA LYS A 286 7.74 6.02 3.68
C LYS A 286 7.90 7.15 4.70
N ASP A 287 7.47 6.94 5.95
CA ASP A 287 7.58 7.91 7.03
C ASP A 287 8.90 7.72 7.83
N ILE A 288 9.44 6.49 7.85
CA ILE A 288 10.73 6.17 8.47
C ILE A 288 11.91 6.69 7.63
N LEU A 289 11.91 6.40 6.32
CA LEU A 289 13.03 6.66 5.42
C LEU A 289 13.53 8.13 5.46
N PRO A 290 12.67 9.16 5.45
CA PRO A 290 13.11 10.56 5.48
C PRO A 290 13.97 10.94 6.69
N ASN A 291 13.74 10.26 7.81
CA ASN A 291 14.42 10.50 9.08
C ASN A 291 15.80 9.82 9.15
N LEU A 292 16.13 8.96 8.18
CA LEU A 292 17.43 8.29 8.09
C LEU A 292 18.47 9.21 7.44
N ASN A 293 19.69 9.23 7.98
CA ASN A 293 20.75 10.13 7.48
C ASN A 293 22.17 9.51 7.53
N LYS A 294 22.31 8.26 8.01
CA LYS A 294 23.60 7.64 8.25
C LYS A 294 23.80 6.44 7.33
N GLY A 295 24.76 6.54 6.40
CA GLY A 295 25.33 5.38 5.72
C GLY A 295 26.36 4.67 6.60
N LEU A 296 26.50 3.35 6.43
CA LEU A 296 27.47 2.49 7.11
C LEU A 296 28.24 1.66 6.08
N THR A 297 29.52 1.41 6.37
CA THR A 297 30.33 0.46 5.61
C THR A 297 29.92 -0.99 5.90
N ALA A 298 30.27 -1.92 5.00
CA ALA A 298 30.03 -3.35 5.21
C ALA A 298 30.63 -3.85 6.54
N ASP A 299 31.85 -3.42 6.87
CA ASP A 299 32.55 -3.81 8.11
C ASP A 299 31.82 -3.31 9.37
N GLU A 300 31.29 -2.08 9.34
CA GLU A 300 30.50 -1.54 10.45
C GLU A 300 29.23 -2.36 10.68
N ILE A 301 28.47 -2.66 9.62
CA ILE A 301 27.24 -3.46 9.70
C ILE A 301 27.53 -4.87 10.23
N LEU A 302 28.59 -5.50 9.74
CA LEU A 302 28.97 -6.86 10.15
C LEU A 302 29.53 -6.93 11.59
N SER A 303 29.92 -5.78 12.16
CA SER A 303 30.39 -5.68 13.54
C SER A 303 29.29 -5.49 14.58
N GLU A 304 28.10 -5.06 14.14
CA GLU A 304 26.93 -4.88 14.99
C GLU A 304 26.21 -6.21 15.28
N GLU A 305 25.35 -6.21 16.29
CA GLU A 305 24.47 -7.35 16.55
C GLU A 305 23.55 -7.59 15.35
N ARG A 306 23.48 -8.85 14.90
CA ARG A 306 22.65 -9.22 13.76
C ARG A 306 21.18 -9.22 14.18
N LEU A 307 20.31 -8.74 13.30
CA LEU A 307 18.88 -8.94 13.42
C LEU A 307 18.58 -10.44 13.45
N ASP A 308 17.76 -10.86 14.42
CA ASP A 308 17.39 -12.25 14.69
C ASP A 308 15.87 -12.39 14.73
N PHE A 309 15.32 -13.11 13.75
CA PHE A 309 13.90 -13.35 13.57
C PHE A 309 13.57 -14.85 13.63
N ASN A 310 14.36 -15.64 14.37
CA ASN A 310 14.18 -17.10 14.46
C ASN A 310 13.00 -17.55 15.36
N ASP A 311 12.38 -16.65 16.13
CA ASP A 311 11.21 -17.00 16.93
C ASP A 311 9.95 -17.13 16.05
N GLU A 312 9.68 -18.36 15.58
CA GLU A 312 8.52 -18.69 14.74
C GLU A 312 7.16 -18.43 15.42
N THR A 313 7.13 -18.12 16.73
CA THR A 313 5.90 -17.68 17.40
C THR A 313 5.63 -16.19 17.22
N GLN A 314 6.64 -15.42 16.82
CA GLN A 314 6.57 -13.98 16.62
C GLN A 314 6.70 -13.58 15.14
N TYR A 315 7.49 -14.32 14.36
CA TYR A 315 7.83 -13.96 13.00
C TYR A 315 7.60 -15.11 12.02
N HIS A 316 7.06 -14.80 10.85
CA HIS A 316 7.08 -15.69 9.71
C HIS A 316 8.54 -16.07 9.35
N PRO A 317 8.85 -17.35 9.06
CA PRO A 317 10.22 -17.81 8.81
C PRO A 317 10.95 -17.09 7.66
N ILE A 318 10.21 -16.45 6.75
CA ILE A 318 10.80 -15.69 5.64
C ILE A 318 11.56 -14.44 6.11
N LEU A 319 11.17 -13.81 7.23
CA LEU A 319 11.86 -12.63 7.74
C LEU A 319 13.32 -12.96 8.09
N GLN A 320 13.52 -14.11 8.76
CA GLN A 320 14.87 -14.61 9.03
C GLN A 320 15.65 -14.89 7.74
N LYS A 321 14.99 -15.39 6.69
CA LYS A 321 15.62 -15.61 5.38
C LYS A 321 16.04 -14.32 4.69
N PHE A 322 15.24 -13.26 4.80
CA PHE A 322 15.63 -11.92 4.32
C PHE A 322 16.86 -11.40 5.07
N ALA A 323 16.88 -11.51 6.40
CA ALA A 323 18.02 -11.10 7.21
C ALA A 323 19.31 -11.88 6.85
N GLU A 324 19.22 -13.21 6.73
CA GLU A 324 20.33 -14.07 6.30
C GLU A 324 20.88 -13.64 4.93
N ALA A 325 20.00 -13.51 3.94
CA ALA A 325 20.38 -13.09 2.58
C ALA A 325 21.05 -11.70 2.59
N PHE A 326 20.53 -10.76 3.38
CA PHE A 326 21.08 -9.42 3.51
C PHE A 326 22.52 -9.47 4.06
N TYR A 327 22.75 -10.13 5.20
CA TYR A 327 24.09 -10.21 5.78
C TYR A 327 25.09 -10.99 4.91
N ASP A 328 24.62 -12.00 4.18
CA ASP A 328 25.45 -12.74 3.22
C ASP A 328 25.87 -11.85 2.04
N ARG A 329 24.97 -11.00 1.52
CA ARG A 329 25.27 -10.01 0.47
C ARG A 329 26.22 -8.92 0.94
N VAL A 330 25.99 -8.37 2.14
CA VAL A 330 26.89 -7.38 2.75
C VAL A 330 28.30 -7.94 2.91
N GLY A 331 28.43 -9.20 3.35
CA GLY A 331 29.73 -9.89 3.46
C GLY A 331 30.46 -10.10 2.13
N GLN A 332 29.75 -10.04 1.01
CA GLN A 332 30.28 -10.19 -0.35
C GLN A 332 30.47 -8.86 -1.07
N GLY A 333 29.98 -7.74 -0.50
CA GLY A 333 29.99 -6.45 -1.17
C GLY A 333 29.02 -6.36 -2.34
N GLU A 334 27.95 -7.16 -2.33
CA GLU A 334 26.97 -7.25 -3.41
C GLU A 334 25.77 -6.34 -3.18
N LEU A 335 25.07 -5.98 -4.26
CA LEU A 335 23.83 -5.20 -4.20
C LEU A 335 22.73 -5.96 -3.44
N ILE A 336 21.86 -5.22 -2.75
CA ILE A 336 20.78 -5.78 -1.91
C ILE A 336 19.38 -5.47 -2.42
N ASN A 337 19.28 -4.84 -3.59
CA ASN A 337 18.03 -4.27 -4.09
C ASN A 337 16.93 -5.33 -4.33
N ASP A 338 17.31 -6.55 -4.71
CA ASP A 338 16.37 -7.66 -4.83
C ASP A 338 15.80 -8.05 -3.45
N ILE A 339 16.62 -8.11 -2.41
CA ILE A 339 16.17 -8.42 -1.05
C ILE A 339 15.31 -7.28 -0.49
N TYR A 340 15.68 -6.03 -0.76
CA TYR A 340 14.87 -4.86 -0.40
C TYR A 340 13.50 -4.91 -1.09
N SER A 341 13.46 -5.27 -2.37
CA SER A 341 12.21 -5.51 -3.11
C SER A 341 11.37 -6.62 -2.48
N ASP A 342 12.00 -7.74 -2.12
CA ASP A 342 11.33 -8.90 -1.52
C ASP A 342 10.59 -8.55 -0.22
N THR A 343 11.09 -7.57 0.56
CA THR A 343 10.38 -7.09 1.76
C THR A 343 9.02 -6.47 1.43
N PHE A 344 8.90 -5.72 0.34
CA PHE A 344 7.63 -5.15 -0.10
C PHE A 344 6.74 -6.20 -0.77
N ILE A 345 7.33 -7.16 -1.49
CA ILE A 345 6.54 -8.27 -2.04
C ILE A 345 5.88 -9.07 -0.91
N TYR A 346 6.59 -9.27 0.21
CA TYR A 346 6.02 -9.91 1.39
C TYR A 346 4.79 -9.14 1.92
N GLU A 347 4.90 -7.82 2.07
CA GLU A 347 3.77 -6.97 2.46
C GLU A 347 2.62 -6.98 1.45
N LEU A 348 2.90 -7.15 0.16
CA LEU A 348 1.85 -7.26 -0.86
C LEU A 348 1.09 -8.59 -0.77
N ILE A 349 1.76 -9.71 -0.49
CA ILE A 349 1.10 -11.04 -0.49
C ILE A 349 0.44 -11.40 0.84
N VAL A 350 0.80 -10.70 1.91
CA VAL A 350 0.23 -10.83 3.25
C VAL A 350 -0.64 -9.61 3.54
N ASP A 351 -1.95 -9.73 3.32
CA ASP A 351 -2.93 -8.64 3.43
C ASP A 351 -2.88 -7.87 4.75
N ALA A 352 -2.46 -8.54 5.83
CA ALA A 352 -2.20 -7.93 7.11
C ALA A 352 -0.97 -8.52 7.77
N VAL A 353 0.17 -7.90 7.47
CA VAL A 353 1.42 -8.18 8.16
C VAL A 353 1.25 -7.82 9.64
N PRO A 354 1.49 -8.76 10.58
CA PRO A 354 1.48 -8.48 12.02
C PRO A 354 2.40 -7.31 12.36
N THR A 355 2.02 -6.49 13.36
CA THR A 355 2.82 -5.34 13.81
C THR A 355 4.29 -5.69 14.06
N GLN A 356 4.56 -6.79 14.78
CA GLN A 356 5.94 -7.21 15.06
C GLN A 356 6.72 -7.52 13.77
N GLU A 357 6.07 -8.12 12.77
CA GLU A 357 6.69 -8.42 11.49
C GLU A 357 6.93 -7.14 10.67
N LYS A 358 5.98 -6.21 10.67
CA LYS A 358 6.12 -4.91 9.99
C LYS A 358 7.26 -4.09 10.60
N GLU A 359 7.36 -4.05 11.92
CA GLU A 359 8.52 -3.46 12.63
C GLU A 359 9.83 -4.15 12.26
N ALA A 360 9.85 -5.49 12.23
CA ALA A 360 11.04 -6.26 11.84
C ALA A 360 11.47 -5.98 10.39
N LEU A 361 10.52 -5.87 9.45
CA LEU A 361 10.79 -5.46 8.06
C LEU A 361 11.38 -4.05 8.02
N ASN A 362 10.82 -3.10 8.77
CA ASN A 362 11.33 -1.73 8.84
C ASN A 362 12.72 -1.64 9.47
N GLN A 363 13.02 -2.44 10.49
CA GLN A 363 14.37 -2.57 11.06
C GLN A 363 15.37 -3.11 10.02
N LEU A 364 14.96 -4.13 9.27
CA LEU A 364 15.78 -4.72 8.21
C LEU A 364 16.01 -3.72 7.06
N ARG A 365 14.96 -3.02 6.60
CA ARG A 365 15.06 -1.96 5.58
C ARG A 365 15.95 -0.81 6.04
N THR A 366 15.94 -0.48 7.33
CA THR A 366 16.86 0.51 7.90
C THR A 366 18.32 0.07 7.74
N LYS A 367 18.64 -1.22 8.00
CA LYS A 367 19.98 -1.77 7.75
C LYS A 367 20.35 -1.78 6.27
N MET A 368 19.40 -2.11 5.39
CA MET A 368 19.58 -2.06 3.93
C MET A 368 19.87 -0.64 3.44
N TYR A 369 19.12 0.36 3.93
CA TYR A 369 19.38 1.77 3.66
C TYR A 369 20.78 2.17 4.12
N GLN A 370 21.15 1.86 5.38
CA GLN A 370 22.46 2.19 5.93
C GLN A 370 23.58 1.62 5.06
N TYR A 371 23.45 0.37 4.62
CA TYR A 371 24.41 -0.27 3.72
C TYR A 371 24.48 0.46 2.37
N GLN A 372 23.34 0.61 1.69
CA GLN A 372 23.27 1.16 0.35
C GLN A 372 23.77 2.60 0.30
N ALA A 373 23.34 3.44 1.25
CA ALA A 373 23.79 4.82 1.43
C ALA A 373 25.30 4.88 1.67
N GLY A 374 25.84 4.00 2.53
CA GLY A 374 27.27 3.91 2.79
C GLY A 374 28.12 3.46 1.60
N GLN A 375 27.52 2.83 0.58
CA GLN A 375 28.22 2.45 -0.65
C GLN A 375 28.06 3.49 -1.78
N LEU A 376 26.91 4.15 -1.88
CA LEU A 376 26.53 4.91 -3.07
C LEU A 376 26.40 6.42 -2.88
N ASP A 377 26.20 6.94 -1.67
CA ASP A 377 25.91 8.37 -1.49
C ASP A 377 27.03 9.27 -2.01
N GLU A 378 28.30 8.90 -1.81
CA GLU A 378 29.44 9.66 -2.34
C GLU A 378 29.43 9.69 -3.88
N VAL A 379 29.17 8.53 -4.50
CA VAL A 379 29.12 8.40 -5.96
C VAL A 379 27.91 9.14 -6.54
N MET A 380 26.75 9.10 -5.87
CA MET A 380 25.54 9.81 -6.29
C MET A 380 25.70 11.31 -6.19
N ALA A 381 26.28 11.82 -5.10
CA ALA A 381 26.56 13.25 -4.95
C ALA A 381 27.51 13.77 -6.04
N GLU A 382 28.50 12.98 -6.46
CA GLU A 382 29.39 13.33 -7.57
C GLU A 382 28.70 13.31 -8.95
N ASN A 383 27.65 12.50 -9.11
CA ASN A 383 26.95 12.28 -10.37
C ASN A 383 25.50 12.83 -10.38
N GLU A 384 25.13 13.69 -9.44
CA GLU A 384 23.75 14.20 -9.27
C GLU A 384 23.16 14.76 -10.58
N MET A 385 23.99 15.46 -11.38
CA MET A 385 23.55 16.01 -12.67
C MET A 385 23.18 14.95 -13.72
N THR A 386 23.65 13.72 -13.59
CA THR A 386 23.36 12.62 -14.52
C THR A 386 22.34 11.63 -13.95
N THR A 387 22.31 11.42 -12.64
CA THR A 387 21.38 10.51 -11.95
C THR A 387 20.07 11.17 -11.56
N GLY A 388 20.02 12.51 -11.45
CA GLY A 388 18.85 13.26 -10.99
C GLY A 388 18.65 13.27 -9.46
N TYR A 389 19.46 12.50 -8.73
CA TYR A 389 19.40 12.36 -7.28
C TYR A 389 20.80 12.42 -6.68
N GLY A 390 20.96 13.15 -5.58
CA GLY A 390 22.24 13.35 -4.89
C GLY A 390 22.52 12.32 -3.79
N SER A 391 21.55 11.48 -3.44
CA SER A 391 21.69 10.42 -2.43
C SER A 391 20.76 9.24 -2.66
N VAL A 392 21.05 8.11 -2.02
CA VAL A 392 20.17 6.93 -2.02
C VAL A 392 18.81 7.28 -1.42
N LYS A 393 18.80 8.11 -0.37
CA LYS A 393 17.56 8.52 0.29
C LYS A 393 16.62 9.24 -0.65
N GLU A 394 17.11 10.28 -1.33
CA GLU A 394 16.31 11.06 -2.28
C GLU A 394 15.74 10.18 -3.39
N ALA A 395 16.54 9.25 -3.92
CA ALA A 395 16.10 8.32 -4.95
C ALA A 395 15.00 7.37 -4.45
N TRP A 396 15.16 6.80 -3.24
CA TRP A 396 14.17 5.90 -2.65
C TRP A 396 12.88 6.63 -2.28
N GLU A 397 12.95 7.85 -1.74
CA GLU A 397 11.78 8.69 -1.45
C GLU A 397 11.00 9.02 -2.74
N ALA A 398 11.70 9.41 -3.81
CA ALA A 398 11.08 9.69 -5.09
C ALA A 398 10.39 8.45 -5.68
N GLN A 399 10.99 7.27 -5.51
CA GLN A 399 10.37 6.02 -5.95
C GLN A 399 9.10 5.72 -5.16
N LEU A 400 9.14 5.83 -3.82
CA LEU A 400 7.96 5.63 -2.98
C LEU A 400 6.84 6.61 -3.37
N GLN A 401 7.17 7.87 -3.63
CA GLN A 401 6.19 8.87 -4.08
C GLN A 401 5.61 8.51 -5.45
N THR A 402 6.41 7.98 -6.38
CA THR A 402 5.94 7.54 -7.70
C THR A 402 4.89 6.44 -7.60
N VAL A 403 5.06 5.50 -6.65
CA VAL A 403 4.05 4.46 -6.37
C VAL A 403 2.75 5.06 -5.85
N GLU A 404 2.83 6.02 -4.93
CA GLU A 404 1.65 6.73 -4.40
C GLU A 404 0.94 7.54 -5.50
N ASP A 405 1.69 8.25 -6.33
CA ASP A 405 1.14 9.01 -7.45
C ASP A 405 0.44 8.10 -8.46
N LEU A 406 1.03 6.94 -8.76
CA LEU A 406 0.42 5.94 -9.65
C LEU A 406 -0.85 5.35 -9.04
N ASN A 407 -0.82 5.01 -7.74
CA ASN A 407 -2.01 4.57 -6.99
C ASN A 407 -3.16 5.58 -7.13
N MET A 408 -2.85 6.87 -7.14
CA MET A 408 -3.83 7.95 -7.24
C MET A 408 -4.30 8.21 -8.69
N MET A 409 -3.39 8.20 -9.65
CA MET A 409 -3.67 8.58 -11.04
C MET A 409 -4.34 7.46 -11.82
N ASP A 410 -3.89 6.22 -11.63
CA ASP A 410 -4.36 5.06 -12.36
C ASP A 410 -4.37 3.81 -11.46
N PRO A 411 -5.42 3.66 -10.62
CA PRO A 411 -5.54 2.52 -9.70
C PRO A 411 -5.56 1.16 -10.40
N VAL A 412 -6.01 1.10 -11.66
CA VAL A 412 -6.06 -0.14 -12.44
C VAL A 412 -4.66 -0.53 -12.90
N GLN A 413 -3.86 0.41 -13.42
CA GLN A 413 -2.45 0.11 -13.71
C GLN A 413 -1.67 -0.24 -12.46
N SER A 414 -1.90 0.45 -11.35
CA SER A 414 -1.24 0.11 -10.09
C SER A 414 -1.54 -1.33 -9.68
N GLU A 415 -2.79 -1.76 -9.79
CA GLU A 415 -3.18 -3.15 -9.50
C GLU A 415 -2.54 -4.16 -10.47
N ILE A 416 -2.47 -3.86 -11.77
CA ILE A 416 -1.72 -4.69 -12.73
C ILE A 416 -0.26 -4.81 -12.29
N ILE A 417 0.38 -3.70 -11.94
CA ILE A 417 1.78 -3.66 -11.51
C ILE A 417 1.99 -4.43 -10.20
N ARG A 418 1.06 -4.38 -9.23
CA ARG A 418 1.15 -5.21 -8.02
C ARG A 418 1.15 -6.70 -8.37
N ARG A 419 0.30 -7.15 -9.29
CA ARG A 419 0.28 -8.55 -9.72
C ARG A 419 1.58 -8.95 -10.43
N LEU A 420 2.09 -8.09 -11.30
CA LEU A 420 3.41 -8.26 -11.93
C LEU A 420 4.52 -8.37 -10.87
N ALA A 421 4.49 -7.50 -9.85
CA ALA A 421 5.45 -7.47 -8.76
C ALA A 421 5.42 -8.76 -7.95
N ILE A 422 4.23 -9.22 -7.53
CA ILE A 422 4.04 -10.49 -6.81
C ILE A 422 4.59 -11.68 -7.60
N ALA A 423 4.34 -11.70 -8.91
CA ALA A 423 4.79 -12.79 -9.76
C ALA A 423 6.29 -12.80 -10.02
N THR A 424 6.93 -11.63 -10.08
CA THR A 424 8.31 -11.50 -10.58
C THR A 424 9.34 -11.10 -9.52
N GLY A 425 8.88 -10.71 -8.33
CA GLY A 425 9.75 -10.14 -7.31
C GLY A 425 10.11 -8.67 -7.51
N ARG A 426 9.52 -8.00 -8.50
CA ARG A 426 9.83 -6.61 -8.85
C ARG A 426 8.86 -5.63 -8.20
N ALA A 427 9.09 -5.32 -6.93
CA ALA A 427 8.27 -4.36 -6.19
C ALA A 427 8.37 -2.96 -6.81
N PRO A 428 7.26 -2.24 -7.02
CA PRO A 428 7.28 -0.90 -7.62
C PRO A 428 8.00 0.14 -6.76
N GLN A 429 8.22 -0.15 -5.47
CA GLN A 429 9.05 0.66 -4.56
C GLN A 429 10.56 0.57 -4.87
N VAL A 430 10.98 -0.34 -5.76
CA VAL A 430 12.39 -0.58 -6.12
C VAL A 430 12.61 -0.57 -7.63
N TYR A 431 11.61 -1.02 -8.39
CA TYR A 431 11.66 -1.15 -9.84
C TYR A 431 10.66 -0.21 -10.50
N ASP A 432 11.09 0.34 -11.62
CA ASP A 432 10.22 1.11 -12.50
C ASP A 432 9.39 0.18 -13.38
N PHE A 433 8.19 0.65 -13.71
CA PHE A 433 7.29 0.07 -14.69
C PHE A 433 6.98 1.16 -15.71
N MET A 434 7.72 1.14 -16.82
CA MET A 434 7.81 2.21 -17.79
C MET A 434 7.12 1.85 -19.10
N ASN A 435 6.85 2.90 -19.89
CA ASN A 435 6.43 2.80 -21.28
C ASN A 435 5.32 1.76 -21.51
N PRO A 436 4.19 1.83 -20.76
CA PRO A 436 3.10 0.90 -20.97
C PRO A 436 2.64 0.96 -22.42
N THR A 437 2.57 -0.20 -23.05
CA THR A 437 1.99 -0.37 -24.39
C THR A 437 0.89 -1.41 -24.31
N GLN A 438 -0.11 -1.29 -25.18
CA GLN A 438 -1.22 -2.23 -25.23
C GLN A 438 -1.42 -2.74 -26.66
N SER A 439 -1.59 -4.05 -26.79
CA SER A 439 -1.97 -4.71 -28.04
C SER A 439 -3.12 -5.66 -27.72
N ASP A 440 -4.30 -5.36 -28.25
CA ASP A 440 -5.54 -6.07 -27.90
C ASP A 440 -5.75 -6.10 -26.37
N SER A 441 -5.78 -7.29 -25.76
CA SER A 441 -5.92 -7.47 -24.31
C SER A 441 -4.59 -7.47 -23.56
N VAL A 442 -3.45 -7.42 -24.23
CA VAL A 442 -2.13 -7.57 -23.59
C VAL A 442 -1.51 -6.20 -23.35
N ILE A 443 -1.26 -5.89 -22.07
CA ILE A 443 -0.49 -4.72 -21.65
C ILE A 443 0.95 -5.16 -21.41
N THR A 444 1.91 -4.41 -21.93
CA THR A 444 3.35 -4.66 -21.78
C THR A 444 4.01 -3.48 -21.08
N TYR A 445 4.80 -3.77 -20.07
CA TYR A 445 5.64 -2.83 -19.34
C TYR A 445 7.12 -3.13 -19.58
N GLU A 446 7.91 -2.08 -19.75
CA GLU A 446 9.35 -2.16 -19.55
C GLU A 446 9.63 -2.07 -18.05
N SER A 447 10.54 -2.89 -17.52
CA SER A 447 10.90 -2.84 -16.11
C SER A 447 12.40 -2.87 -15.89
N SER A 448 12.88 -2.00 -15.01
CA SER A 448 14.28 -1.88 -14.62
C SER A 448 14.40 -1.33 -13.21
N GLN A 449 15.58 -1.47 -12.62
CA GLN A 449 15.89 -0.89 -11.32
C GLN A 449 16.01 0.64 -11.39
N SER A 450 15.37 1.34 -10.46
CA SER A 450 15.24 2.81 -10.47
C SER A 450 16.56 3.57 -10.17
N VAL A 451 17.48 2.96 -9.40
CA VAL A 451 18.49 3.73 -8.64
C VAL A 451 19.95 3.55 -9.12
N THR A 452 20.20 2.70 -10.12
CA THR A 452 21.56 2.55 -10.67
C THR A 452 21.62 3.19 -12.05
N GLY A 453 22.22 4.38 -12.16
CA GLY A 453 22.45 5.09 -13.44
C GLY A 453 23.24 4.32 -14.52
N GLU A 454 23.57 3.05 -14.28
CA GLU A 454 23.89 2.08 -15.32
C GLU A 454 22.59 1.59 -15.98
N PHE A 455 22.06 2.39 -16.90
CA PHE A 455 21.02 1.94 -17.83
C PHE A 455 21.42 0.56 -18.41
N ASN A 456 20.57 -0.46 -18.21
CA ASN A 456 20.53 -1.78 -18.86
C ASN A 456 20.96 -3.05 -18.08
N ALA A 457 21.51 -3.00 -16.86
CA ALA A 457 21.97 -4.25 -16.22
C ALA A 457 20.83 -5.19 -15.79
N ASP A 458 19.65 -4.65 -15.47
CA ASP A 458 18.49 -5.41 -14.96
C ASP A 458 17.18 -5.07 -15.69
N PHE A 459 17.26 -4.85 -17.00
CA PHE A 459 16.09 -4.57 -17.83
C PHE A 459 15.34 -5.84 -18.23
N THR A 460 14.00 -5.81 -18.18
CA THR A 460 13.12 -6.85 -18.73
C THR A 460 11.82 -6.25 -19.25
N MET A 461 11.02 -7.07 -19.95
CA MET A 461 9.66 -6.71 -20.34
C MET A 461 8.68 -7.68 -19.69
N LEU A 462 7.60 -7.15 -19.15
CA LEU A 462 6.56 -7.89 -18.45
C LEU A 462 5.22 -7.66 -19.15
N THR A 463 4.42 -8.70 -19.30
CA THR A 463 3.07 -8.57 -19.84
C THR A 463 2.01 -9.00 -18.85
N TYR A 464 0.84 -8.37 -18.96
CA TYR A 464 -0.39 -8.78 -18.31
C TYR A 464 -1.49 -8.87 -19.37
N ASP A 465 -2.10 -10.05 -19.53
CA ASP A 465 -3.28 -10.23 -20.39
C ASP A 465 -4.55 -9.95 -19.59
N LEU A 466 -5.30 -8.93 -19.98
CA LEU A 466 -6.57 -8.55 -19.35
C LEU A 466 -7.56 -9.72 -19.34
N MET A 467 -7.61 -10.52 -20.42
CA MET A 467 -8.59 -11.60 -20.62
C MET A 467 -8.37 -12.82 -19.73
N SER A 468 -7.11 -13.25 -19.62
CA SER A 468 -6.74 -14.46 -18.89
C SER A 468 -6.19 -14.19 -17.49
N GLY A 469 -5.74 -12.96 -17.23
CA GLY A 469 -4.90 -12.63 -16.08
C GLY A 469 -3.49 -13.21 -16.16
N GLU A 470 -3.08 -13.74 -17.33
CA GLU A 470 -1.77 -14.35 -17.51
C GLU A 470 -0.66 -13.30 -17.45
N ILE A 471 0.38 -13.63 -16.68
CA ILE A 471 1.60 -12.84 -16.54
C ILE A 471 2.71 -13.54 -17.31
N THR A 472 3.40 -12.82 -18.18
CA THR A 472 4.59 -13.34 -18.86
C THR A 472 5.76 -12.38 -18.72
N GLN A 473 6.97 -12.92 -18.79
CA GLN A 473 8.22 -12.17 -18.75
C GLN A 473 9.07 -12.52 -19.96
N LEU A 474 9.71 -11.51 -20.55
CA LEU A 474 10.65 -11.71 -21.64
C LEU A 474 11.90 -12.43 -21.15
N ASN A 475 12.12 -13.63 -21.67
CA ASN A 475 13.36 -14.36 -21.46
C ASN A 475 14.45 -13.76 -22.35
N ALA A 476 15.46 -13.14 -21.73
CA ALA A 476 16.53 -12.44 -22.44
C ALA A 476 17.38 -13.36 -23.34
N VAL A 477 17.38 -14.68 -23.10
CA VAL A 477 18.16 -15.66 -23.89
C VAL A 477 17.37 -16.13 -25.10
N SER A 478 16.08 -16.47 -24.92
CA SER A 478 15.24 -16.98 -26.00
C SER A 478 14.62 -15.88 -26.85
N GLY A 479 14.47 -14.67 -26.28
CA GLY A 479 13.73 -13.56 -26.89
C GLY A 479 12.22 -13.79 -26.93
N VAL A 480 11.71 -14.74 -26.13
CA VAL A 480 10.30 -15.13 -26.08
C VAL A 480 9.74 -14.83 -24.70
N PHE A 481 8.47 -14.43 -24.67
CA PHE A 481 7.71 -14.26 -23.42
C PHE A 481 7.34 -15.63 -22.84
N GLU A 482 7.70 -15.85 -21.58
CA GLU A 482 7.45 -17.09 -20.84
C GLU A 482 6.52 -16.79 -19.66
N ALA A 483 5.55 -17.67 -19.42
CA ALA A 483 4.59 -17.51 -18.32
C ALA A 483 5.31 -17.54 -16.96
N VAL A 484 4.88 -16.66 -16.06
CA VAL A 484 5.41 -16.55 -14.70
C VAL A 484 4.34 -16.96 -13.72
N THR A 485 4.69 -17.82 -12.76
CA THR A 485 3.79 -18.26 -11.70
C THR A 485 3.95 -17.39 -10.45
N PRO A 486 2.84 -16.97 -9.80
CA PRO A 486 2.87 -16.12 -8.62
C PRO A 486 3.25 -16.91 -7.36
N ASN A 487 4.49 -17.39 -7.28
CA ASN A 487 5.04 -18.14 -6.15
C ASN A 487 6.51 -17.76 -5.87
N TYR A 488 6.90 -16.57 -6.33
CA TYR A 488 8.30 -16.11 -6.40
C TYR A 488 9.03 -16.18 -5.06
N LEU A 489 8.44 -15.66 -3.97
CA LEU A 489 9.09 -15.66 -2.66
C LEU A 489 9.27 -17.06 -2.10
N ALA A 490 8.25 -17.92 -2.25
CA ALA A 490 8.32 -19.29 -1.77
C ALA A 490 9.43 -20.08 -2.49
N GLU A 491 9.56 -19.88 -3.81
CA GLU A 491 10.59 -20.53 -4.63
C GLU A 491 11.99 -19.99 -4.31
N LYS A 492 12.14 -18.66 -4.22
CA LYS A 492 13.42 -18.01 -3.94
C LYS A 492 13.98 -18.42 -2.57
N TYR A 493 13.14 -18.44 -1.54
CA TYR A 493 13.57 -18.66 -0.16
C TYR A 493 13.31 -20.07 0.38
N GLN A 494 12.61 -20.92 -0.39
CA GLN A 494 12.20 -22.27 0.01
C GLN A 494 11.40 -22.28 1.32
N VAL A 495 10.55 -21.27 1.51
CA VAL A 495 9.65 -21.10 2.66
C VAL A 495 8.21 -21.13 2.16
N ALA A 496 7.33 -21.87 2.83
CA ALA A 496 5.90 -21.85 2.49
C ALA A 496 5.32 -20.47 2.82
N MET A 497 4.53 -19.92 1.91
CA MET A 497 3.87 -18.62 2.10
C MET A 497 2.40 -18.82 2.44
N ASN A 498 1.92 -18.04 3.42
CA ASN A 498 0.48 -17.88 3.65
C ASN A 498 -0.03 -16.74 2.77
N GLU A 499 -0.14 -17.01 1.46
CA GLU A 499 -0.64 -16.02 0.51
C GLU A 499 -2.11 -15.71 0.82
N THR A 500 -2.35 -14.48 1.23
CA THR A 500 -3.68 -13.95 1.55
C THR A 500 -4.11 -12.83 0.62
N TYR A 501 -3.21 -12.41 -0.28
CA TYR A 501 -3.39 -11.34 -1.25
C TYR A 501 -4.83 -11.22 -1.77
N GLN A 502 -5.43 -10.06 -1.51
CA GLN A 502 -6.66 -9.64 -2.17
C GLN A 502 -6.37 -8.49 -3.16
N PRO A 503 -6.85 -8.62 -4.42
CA PRO A 503 -6.86 -7.52 -5.37
C PRO A 503 -7.47 -6.26 -4.76
N HIS A 504 -6.80 -5.12 -4.90
CA HIS A 504 -7.35 -3.87 -4.35
C HIS A 504 -8.50 -3.33 -5.20
N ILE A 505 -8.51 -3.66 -6.49
CA ILE A 505 -9.56 -3.30 -7.44
C ILE A 505 -9.69 -4.39 -8.50
N ASP A 506 -10.89 -4.58 -9.03
CA ASP A 506 -11.07 -5.40 -10.23
C ASP A 506 -10.44 -4.73 -11.43
N ILE A 507 -9.67 -5.50 -12.22
CA ILE A 507 -9.13 -5.03 -13.50
C ILE A 507 -10.20 -5.26 -14.57
N PRO A 508 -10.76 -4.19 -15.20
CA PRO A 508 -11.75 -4.35 -16.26
C PRO A 508 -11.15 -5.02 -17.49
N GLN A 509 -11.94 -5.89 -18.13
CA GLN A 509 -11.53 -6.62 -19.34
C GLN A 509 -11.36 -5.70 -20.57
N ASP A 510 -12.10 -4.61 -20.59
CA ASP A 510 -12.10 -3.56 -21.60
C ASP A 510 -11.22 -2.36 -21.21
N TYR A 511 -10.35 -2.53 -20.20
CA TYR A 511 -9.44 -1.49 -19.76
C TYR A 511 -8.48 -1.09 -20.90
N LEU A 512 -8.36 0.22 -21.12
CA LEU A 512 -7.43 0.81 -22.07
C LEU A 512 -6.46 1.72 -21.31
N ILE A 513 -5.15 1.51 -21.52
CA ILE A 513 -4.16 2.43 -20.96
C ILE A 513 -4.42 3.87 -21.47
N PRO A 514 -4.25 4.91 -20.64
CA PRO A 514 -4.51 6.28 -21.04
C PRO A 514 -3.79 6.67 -22.33
N GLY A 515 -4.54 7.18 -23.32
CA GLY A 515 -4.02 7.58 -24.63
C GLY A 515 -3.93 6.46 -25.67
N TYR A 516 -4.27 5.22 -25.32
CA TYR A 516 -4.37 4.14 -26.30
C TYR A 516 -5.61 4.30 -27.19
N MET A 517 -5.41 4.18 -28.50
CA MET A 517 -6.46 4.22 -29.51
C MET A 517 -6.49 2.85 -30.20
N PRO A 518 -7.48 1.99 -29.92
CA PRO A 518 -7.57 0.69 -30.58
C PRO A 518 -7.76 0.88 -32.09
N VAL A 519 -7.06 0.08 -32.87
CA VAL A 519 -7.19 0.10 -34.33
C VAL A 519 -8.52 -0.57 -34.67
N THR A 520 -9.52 0.19 -35.11
CA THR A 520 -10.80 -0.37 -35.57
C THR A 520 -10.68 -0.82 -37.04
N GLU A 521 -11.35 -1.93 -37.40
CA GLU A 521 -11.34 -2.48 -38.76
C GLU A 521 -11.78 -1.47 -39.85
N GLU A 522 -12.53 -0.43 -39.51
CA GLU A 522 -12.91 0.66 -40.43
C GLU A 522 -11.74 1.53 -40.89
N SER A 523 -10.61 1.53 -40.17
CA SER A 523 -9.42 2.31 -40.55
C SER A 523 -8.64 1.73 -41.74
N ASN A 524 -8.92 0.47 -42.13
CA ASN A 524 -8.29 -0.19 -43.29
C ASN A 524 -9.03 0.06 -44.62
N GLU A 525 -10.28 0.53 -44.63
CA GLU A 525 -11.00 0.77 -45.89
C GLU A 525 -10.61 2.08 -46.58
N MET A 526 -9.95 3.01 -45.88
CA MET A 526 -9.57 4.32 -46.44
C MET A 526 -8.23 4.35 -47.18
N THR A 527 -7.44 3.27 -47.16
CA THR A 527 -6.07 3.26 -47.74
C THR A 527 -5.94 2.44 -49.03
N GLU A 528 -6.97 1.70 -49.47
CA GLU A 528 -6.90 0.85 -50.67
C GLU A 528 -7.54 1.45 -51.95
N GLN A 529 -8.17 2.63 -51.90
CA GLN A 529 -8.87 3.21 -53.07
C GLN A 529 -8.11 4.27 -53.89
N GLU A 530 -6.85 4.59 -53.57
CA GLU A 530 -6.09 5.63 -54.31
C GLU A 530 -4.81 5.12 -54.98
N ILE A 531 -4.84 3.97 -55.67
CA ILE A 531 -3.74 3.57 -56.59
C ILE A 531 -4.25 2.89 -57.86
N VAL A 532 -5.05 3.58 -58.68
CA VAL A 532 -5.28 3.30 -60.12
C VAL A 532 -5.79 4.64 -60.70
N ASP A 533 -5.18 5.38 -61.63
CA ASP A 533 -4.57 5.08 -62.92
C ASP A 533 -3.93 6.41 -63.40
N GLU A 534 -2.70 6.42 -63.91
CA GLU A 534 -2.38 7.09 -65.20
C GLU A 534 -0.92 6.83 -65.62
N LYS A 535 -0.77 6.30 -66.82
CA LYS A 535 0.48 5.99 -67.52
C LYS A 535 0.93 7.17 -68.43
N PRO A 536 2.18 7.14 -68.95
CA PRO A 536 2.97 8.31 -69.35
C PRO A 536 2.95 8.66 -70.86
N ASP A 537 3.33 9.89 -71.18
CA ASP A 537 4.04 10.41 -72.38
C ASP A 537 3.73 11.93 -72.52
N ALA A 538 4.54 12.86 -73.04
CA ALA A 538 5.93 12.99 -73.48
C ALA A 538 6.15 14.48 -73.87
N ALA A 539 7.39 15.00 -73.71
CA ALA A 539 8.05 16.14 -74.42
C ALA A 539 7.36 17.55 -74.46
N THR A 540 8.02 18.72 -74.37
CA THR A 540 9.25 19.20 -75.04
C THR A 540 9.62 20.61 -74.52
N GLU A 541 10.94 20.93 -74.47
CA GLU A 541 11.65 22.24 -74.64
C GLU A 541 11.23 23.49 -73.81
N SER A 542 12.12 24.34 -73.27
CA SER A 542 13.31 24.96 -73.86
C SER A 542 14.25 25.60 -72.82
N ALA A 543 15.51 25.80 -73.22
CA ALA A 543 16.68 26.32 -72.51
C ALA A 543 16.68 27.84 -72.20
N GLU A 544 17.51 28.29 -71.24
CA GLU A 544 18.69 29.16 -71.48
C GLU A 544 19.43 29.58 -70.20
N GLN A 545 20.73 29.85 -70.36
CA GLN A 545 21.78 30.14 -69.38
C GLN A 545 21.75 31.61 -68.87
N SER A 546 22.36 31.88 -67.70
CA SER A 546 23.43 32.91 -67.59
C SER A 546 24.13 32.91 -66.22
N GLU A 547 25.47 32.86 -66.27
CA GLU A 547 26.43 33.27 -65.22
C GLU A 547 26.35 34.77 -64.92
N ALA A 548 26.70 35.19 -63.69
CA ALA A 548 27.55 36.37 -63.42
C ALA A 548 27.90 36.51 -61.92
N GLU A 549 29.18 36.71 -61.64
CA GLU A 549 29.84 37.03 -60.36
C GLU A 549 29.67 38.50 -59.92
N MET A 550 30.12 38.76 -58.67
CA MET A 550 30.68 40.02 -58.10
C MET A 550 29.68 41.14 -57.73
N SER A 551 29.85 41.95 -56.67
CA SER A 551 30.88 42.16 -55.63
C SER A 551 30.41 43.26 -54.63
N GLU A 552 31.14 43.39 -53.51
CA GLU A 552 31.40 44.62 -52.69
C GLU A 552 30.32 45.10 -51.69
N GLU A 553 30.59 45.00 -50.38
CA GLU A 553 31.23 46.01 -49.47
C GLU A 553 30.15 46.90 -48.80
N SER A 554 30.16 47.31 -47.53
CA SER A 554 31.25 47.49 -46.56
C SER A 554 30.69 47.76 -45.14
N GLN A 555 31.55 47.46 -44.16
CA GLN A 555 31.91 48.24 -42.96
C GLN A 555 31.27 48.00 -41.58
N ALA A 556 32.22 47.93 -40.66
CA ALA A 556 32.21 47.69 -39.22
C ALA A 556 32.41 49.00 -38.44
N ASP A 557 32.28 48.92 -37.11
CA ASP A 557 33.15 49.49 -36.05
C ASP A 557 32.40 49.21 -34.72
N GLU A 558 32.87 48.44 -33.73
CA GLU A 558 34.11 48.41 -32.92
C GLU A 558 34.13 49.42 -31.75
N ASP A 559 34.97 49.10 -30.75
CA ASP A 559 35.29 49.68 -29.43
C ASP A 559 34.44 49.22 -28.22
N ILE A 560 34.92 48.41 -27.25
CA ILE A 560 36.21 48.30 -26.50
C ILE A 560 36.44 49.52 -25.59
N GLU A 561 36.50 49.41 -24.26
CA GLU A 561 37.59 48.85 -23.42
C GLU A 561 37.10 48.17 -22.13
#